data_AF-A0A7Y5A7G7-F1
#
_entry.id   AF-A0A7Y5A7G7-F1
#
_cell.length_a   1.000
_cell.length_b   1.000
_cell.length_c   1.000
_cell.angle_alpha   90.00
_cell.angle_beta   90.00
_cell.angle_gamma   90.00
#
_symmetry.space_group_name_H-M   'P 1'
#
loop_
_entity.id
_entity.type
_entity.pdbx_description
1 polymer ?
#
loop_
_entity_poly.entity_id
_entity_poly.type
_entity_poly.pdbx_seq_one_letter_code
_entity_poly.pdbx_strand_id
1 'polypeptide(L)' 'MTKDQLTYLHRLSVKEKINVVQELWDDIAKEQSIESLSMEHKRILDERIQCIDSGTAQFKSWSEVTNKYQKLI' A
#
# COMPACT_ATOMS: atom_id res chain seq x y z
N MET A 1 -21.85 4.61 -2.91
CA MET A 1 -22.07 4.60 -1.45
C MET A 1 -23.30 5.42 -1.10
N THR A 2 -24.11 4.96 -0.17
CA THR A 2 -25.25 5.74 0.36
C THR A 2 -24.79 6.75 1.40
N LYS A 3 -25.64 7.74 1.71
CA LYS A 3 -25.38 8.75 2.76
C LYS A 3 -25.11 8.10 4.12
N ASP A 4 -25.78 6.99 4.42
CA ASP A 4 -25.61 6.24 5.66
C ASP A 4 -24.24 5.54 5.73
N GLN A 5 -23.78 4.98 4.61
CA GLN A 5 -22.45 4.37 4.54
C GLN A 5 -21.32 5.40 4.71
N LEU A 6 -21.48 6.61 4.18
CA LEU A 6 -20.52 7.70 4.38
C LEU A 6 -20.51 8.18 5.84
N THR A 7 -21.69 8.27 6.45
CA THR A 7 -21.83 8.64 7.86
C THR A 7 -21.18 7.59 8.76
N TYR A 8 -21.32 6.31 8.44
CA TYR A 8 -20.63 5.22 9.11
C TYR A 8 -19.11 5.33 8.98
N LEU A 9 -18.58 5.51 7.76
CA LEU A 9 -17.15 5.71 7.52
C LEU A 9 -16.56 6.83 8.37
N HIS A 10 -17.25 7.97 8.49
CA HIS A 10 -16.72 9.09 9.26
C HIS A 10 -16.56 8.79 10.76
N ARG A 11 -17.41 7.91 11.32
CA ARG A 11 -17.40 7.50 12.73
C ARG A 11 -16.31 6.49 13.07
N LEU A 12 -15.73 5.82 12.08
CA LEU A 12 -14.66 4.85 12.28
C LEU A 12 -13.38 5.52 12.81
N SER A 13 -12.67 4.80 13.67
CA SER A 13 -11.30 5.14 14.03
C SER A 13 -10.37 5.05 12.81
N VAL A 14 -9.17 5.65 12.91
CA VAL A 14 -8.17 5.59 11.83
C VAL A 14 -7.82 4.14 11.48
N LYS A 15 -7.67 3.27 12.49
CA LYS A 15 -7.36 1.84 12.28
C LYS A 15 -8.47 1.14 11.50
N GLU A 16 -9.73 1.37 11.86
CA GLU A 16 -10.87 0.76 11.17
C GLU A 16 -11.02 1.29 9.74
N LYS A 17 -10.76 2.60 9.52
CA LYS A 17 -10.72 3.18 8.17
C LYS A 17 -9.66 2.52 7.30
N ILE A 18 -8.46 2.30 7.84
CA ILE A 18 -7.37 1.61 7.13
C ILE A 18 -7.81 0.20 6.72
N ASN A 19 -8.43 -0.55 7.64
CA ASN A 19 -8.93 -1.89 7.34
C ASN A 19 -9.99 -1.87 6.23
N VAL A 20 -10.94 -0.93 6.27
CA VAL A 20 -11.95 -0.79 5.21
C VAL A 20 -11.31 -0.46 3.87
N VAL A 21 -10.32 0.43 3.85
CA VAL A 21 -9.57 0.74 2.61
C VAL A 21 -8.87 -0.51 2.08
N GLN A 22 -8.25 -1.32 2.94
CA GLN A 22 -7.59 -2.55 2.55
C GLN A 22 -8.57 -3.55 1.93
N GLU A 23 -9.70 -3.82 2.61
CA GLU A 23 -10.72 -4.75 2.09
C GLU A 23 -11.29 -4.28 0.75
N LEU A 24 -11.58 -2.99 0.61
CA LEU A 24 -12.03 -2.43 -0.68
C LEU A 24 -10.98 -2.59 -1.77
N TRP A 25 -9.71 -2.41 -1.43
CA TRP A 25 -8.60 -2.56 -2.38
C TRP A 25 -8.44 -4.01 -2.83
N ASP A 26 -8.53 -4.96 -1.90
CA ASP A 26 -8.46 -6.39 -2.18
C ASP A 26 -9.64 -6.86 -3.03
N ASP A 27 -10.83 -6.32 -2.80
CA ASP A 27 -12.04 -6.64 -3.59
C ASP A 27 -11.92 -6.12 -5.04
N ILE A 28 -11.53 -4.85 -5.20
CA ILE A 28 -11.27 -4.26 -6.52
C ILE A 28 -10.17 -5.04 -7.27
N ALA A 29 -9.12 -5.46 -6.56
CA ALA A 29 -8.02 -6.22 -7.15
C ALA A 29 -8.44 -7.64 -7.59
N LYS A 30 -9.45 -8.25 -6.94
CA LYS A 30 -10.02 -9.55 -7.37
C LYS A 30 -10.86 -9.41 -8.64
N GLU A 31 -11.62 -8.32 -8.75
CA GLU A 31 -12.46 -8.05 -9.93
C GLU A 31 -11.63 -7.64 -11.14
N GLN A 32 -10.53 -6.91 -10.92
CA GLN A 32 -9.56 -6.66 -11.96
C GLN A 32 -8.76 -7.95 -12.20
N SER A 33 -9.12 -8.69 -13.26
CA SER A 33 -8.22 -9.67 -13.83
C SER A 33 -6.99 -8.91 -14.35
N ILE A 34 -5.99 -8.70 -13.49
CA ILE A 34 -4.66 -8.29 -13.90
C ILE A 34 -4.13 -9.48 -14.72
N GLU A 35 -4.54 -9.58 -15.98
CA GLU A 35 -4.30 -10.73 -16.86
C GLU A 35 -2.81 -10.99 -17.03
N SER A 36 -1.99 -9.96 -16.89
CA SER A 36 -0.56 -10.10 -16.69
C SER A 36 0.05 -8.81 -16.16
N LEU A 37 1.00 -8.95 -15.25
CA LEU A 37 1.87 -7.86 -14.86
C LEU A 37 2.69 -7.46 -16.09
N SER A 38 2.79 -6.17 -16.43
CA SER A 38 3.62 -5.74 -17.56
C SER A 38 5.06 -6.22 -17.35
N MET A 39 5.76 -6.55 -18.44
CA MET A 39 7.15 -7.02 -18.34
C MET A 39 8.04 -6.02 -17.59
N GLU A 40 7.78 -4.72 -17.74
CA GLU A 40 8.51 -3.67 -17.04
C GLU A 40 8.24 -3.69 -15.53
N HIS A 41 6.98 -3.81 -15.11
CA HIS A 41 6.65 -3.92 -13.69
C HIS A 41 7.24 -5.20 -13.09
N LYS A 42 7.25 -6.31 -13.85
CA LYS A 42 7.82 -7.59 -13.40
C LYS A 42 9.32 -7.47 -13.22
N ARG A 43 10.03 -6.89 -14.19
CA ARG A 43 11.47 -6.63 -14.14
C ARG A 43 11.85 -5.85 -12.89
N ILE A 44 11.14 -4.77 -12.58
CA ILE A 44 11.40 -3.94 -11.39
C ILE A 44 11.21 -4.75 -10.09
N LEU A 45 10.17 -5.59 -10.02
CA LEU A 45 9.95 -6.44 -8.85
C LEU A 45 11.03 -7.51 -8.70
N ASP A 46 11.40 -8.18 -9.79
CA ASP A 46 12.47 -9.18 -9.81
C ASP A 46 13.81 -8.57 -9.36
N GLU A 47 14.15 -7.37 -9.85
CA GLU A 47 15.36 -6.64 -9.41
C GLU A 47 15.34 -6.32 -7.93
N ARG A 48 14.18 -5.91 -7.39
CA ARG A 48 14.06 -5.63 -5.95
C ARG A 48 14.21 -6.90 -5.12
N ILE A 49 13.62 -8.01 -5.54
CA ILE A 49 13.75 -9.31 -4.87
C ILE A 49 15.23 -9.74 -4.90
N GLN A 50 15.90 -9.65 -6.04
CA GLN A 50 17.31 -9.97 -6.16
C GLN A 50 18.20 -9.11 -5.24
N CYS A 51 17.91 -7.80 -5.12
CA CYS A 51 18.61 -6.94 -4.17
C CYS A 51 18.41 -7.39 -2.71
N ILE A 52 17.22 -7.85 -2.35
CA ILE A 52 16.93 -8.37 -1.01
C ILE A 52 17.72 -9.66 -0.78
N ASP A 53 17.65 -10.61 -1.71
CA ASP A 53 18.29 -11.93 -1.60
C ASP A 53 19.82 -11.83 -1.58
N SER A 54 20.38 -10.87 -2.33
CA SER A 54 21.82 -10.58 -2.34
C SER A 54 22.30 -9.75 -1.14
N GLY A 55 21.39 -9.29 -0.28
CA GLY A 55 21.71 -8.44 0.87
C GLY A 55 22.14 -7.02 0.49
N THR A 56 21.89 -6.58 -0.75
CA THR A 56 22.23 -5.24 -1.25
C THR A 56 21.06 -4.25 -1.16
N ALA A 57 19.87 -4.72 -0.77
CA ALA A 57 18.71 -3.89 -0.54
C ALA A 57 18.94 -2.91 0.61
N GLN A 58 18.50 -1.67 0.40
CA GLN A 58 18.48 -0.63 1.43
C GLN A 58 17.06 -0.53 2.00
N PHE A 59 16.93 -0.78 3.29
CA PHE A 59 15.68 -0.59 4.01
C PHE A 59 15.73 0.72 4.78
N LYS A 60 14.56 1.33 4.96
CA LYS A 60 14.39 2.44 5.89
C LYS A 60 13.33 2.05 6.89
N SER A 61 13.67 2.22 8.16
CA SER A 61 12.71 2.15 9.24
C SER A 61 11.67 3.26 9.10
N TRP A 62 10.49 3.02 9.65
CA TRP A 62 9.44 4.03 9.67
C TRP A 62 9.88 5.29 10.43
N SER A 63 10.66 5.14 11.51
CA SER A 63 11.22 6.26 12.27
C SER A 63 12.18 7.12 11.44
N GLU A 64 13.03 6.53 10.60
CA GLU A 64 13.91 7.29 9.68
C GLU A 64 13.09 8.11 8.67
N VAL A 65 12.02 7.53 8.15
CA VAL A 65 11.11 8.22 7.24
C VAL A 65 10.40 9.36 7.95
N THR A 66 9.78 9.10 9.11
CA THR A 66 9.07 10.15 9.86
C THR A 66 10.03 11.27 10.25
N ASN A 67 11.22 10.97 10.77
CA ASN A 67 12.19 11.99 11.16
C ASN A 67 12.63 12.86 9.98
N LYS A 68 12.78 12.28 8.79
CA LYS A 68 13.13 13.01 7.57
C LYS A 68 12.05 14.01 7.16
N TYR A 69 10.78 13.61 7.25
CA TYR A 69 9.65 14.40 6.74
C TYR A 69 8.92 15.22 7.81
N GLN A 70 9.17 14.97 9.10
CA GLN A 70 8.60 15.74 10.22
C GLN A 70 9.14 17.17 10.29
N LYS A 71 10.30 17.47 9.66
CA LYS A 71 10.86 18.82 9.55
C LYS A 71 10.30 19.65 8.38
N LEU A 72 9.42 19.06 7.57
CA LEU A 72 8.83 19.68 6.38
C LEU A 72 7.35 20.06 6.57
N ILE A 73 6.82 19.89 7.79
CA ILE A 73 5.46 20.24 8.21
C ILE A 73 5.55 21.27 9.33
#